data_AF-A0A8T7G8R5-F1
#
_entry.id   AF-A0A8T7G8R5-F1
#
_cell.length_a   1.000
_cell.length_b   1.000
_cell.length_c   1.000
_cell.angle_alpha   90.00
_cell.angle_beta   90.00
_cell.angle_gamma   90.00
#
_symmetry.space_group_name_H-M   'P 1'
#
loop_
_entity.id
_entity.type
_entity.pdbx_description
1 polymer ?
#
loop_
_entity_poly.entity_id
_entity_poly.type
_entity_poly.pdbx_seq_one_letter_code
_entity_poly.pdbx_strand_id
1 'polypeptide(L)'
;MRFSTRSRNFRQGQKEKEKEKEEKEKEESSMQAELIILRGLPGSGKSTLAREAYPSHILIEADDFFYLPNGTYAFNPRYLRIAHATSLARVEFLLLNGYRTVVANTFTRLWEFLPYITFCSKHQIPFRVIHCTGEYRNNHNVPPEAIQRMKDRWNTYKGEETYP
;
A
#
# COMPACT_ATOMS: atom_id res chain seq x y z
N MET A 1 4.59 -59.76 -4.66
CA MET A 1 3.94 -58.44 -4.79
C MET A 1 4.97 -57.32 -4.57
N ARG A 2 5.51 -56.71 -5.63
CA ARG A 2 6.44 -55.56 -5.53
C ARG A 2 6.03 -54.48 -6.55
N PHE A 3 4.86 -53.89 -6.36
CA PHE A 3 4.41 -52.72 -7.11
C PHE A 3 4.03 -51.64 -6.09
N SER A 4 4.96 -50.78 -5.65
CA SER A 4 4.55 -49.57 -4.92
C SER A 4 5.60 -48.47 -4.71
N THR A 5 6.90 -48.73 -4.89
CA THR A 5 7.94 -47.73 -4.58
C THR A 5 8.29 -46.82 -5.75
N ARG A 6 8.25 -47.33 -6.99
CA ARG A 6 8.66 -46.57 -8.19
C ARG A 6 7.70 -45.41 -8.53
N SER A 7 6.41 -45.56 -8.21
CA SER A 7 5.38 -44.54 -8.48
C SER A 7 5.35 -43.42 -7.43
N ARG A 8 5.76 -43.71 -6.19
CA ARG A 8 5.89 -42.70 -5.12
C ARG A 8 7.05 -41.74 -5.38
N ASN A 9 8.21 -42.25 -5.76
CA ASN A 9 9.39 -41.42 -6.04
C ASN A 9 9.18 -40.50 -7.25
N PHE A 10 8.40 -40.94 -8.24
CA PHE A 10 8.09 -40.12 -9.43
C PHE A 10 7.18 -38.94 -9.10
N ARG A 11 6.15 -39.15 -8.25
CA ARG A 11 5.25 -38.07 -7.79
C ARG A 11 5.95 -37.07 -6.87
N GLN A 12 6.94 -37.52 -6.09
CA GLN A 12 7.70 -36.67 -5.18
C GLN A 12 8.64 -35.74 -5.93
N GLY A 13 9.34 -36.25 -6.95
CA GLY A 13 10.21 -35.44 -7.83
C GLY A 13 9.47 -34.47 -8.75
N GLN A 14 8.16 -34.65 -9.00
CA GLN A 14 7.36 -33.64 -9.72
C GLN A 14 6.88 -32.50 -8.81
N LYS A 15 6.51 -32.79 -7.56
CA LYS A 15 6.14 -31.76 -6.58
C LYS A 15 7.31 -30.86 -6.18
N GLU A 16 8.51 -31.41 -6.09
CA GLU A 16 9.72 -30.64 -5.79
C GLU A 16 10.08 -29.68 -6.95
N LYS A 17 9.94 -30.13 -8.20
CA LYS A 17 10.14 -29.29 -9.39
C LYS A 17 9.09 -28.20 -9.57
N GLU A 18 7.83 -28.45 -9.20
CA GLU A 18 6.78 -27.42 -9.20
C GLU A 18 7.03 -26.36 -8.13
N LYS A 19 7.47 -26.77 -6.93
CA LYS A 19 7.87 -25.86 -5.86
C LYS A 19 9.07 -24.98 -6.23
N GLU A 20 10.13 -25.58 -6.78
CA GLU A 20 11.32 -24.81 -7.21
C GLU A 20 10.99 -23.83 -8.34
N LYS A 21 10.04 -24.17 -9.21
CA LYS A 21 9.59 -23.29 -10.29
C LYS A 21 8.72 -22.14 -9.77
N GLU A 22 7.81 -22.40 -8.83
CA GLU A 22 7.04 -21.37 -8.13
C GLU A 22 7.93 -20.45 -7.28
N GLU A 23 8.96 -21.00 -6.63
CA GLU A 23 9.91 -20.23 -5.82
C GLU A 23 10.77 -19.32 -6.72
N LYS A 24 11.25 -19.81 -7.86
CA LYS A 24 11.99 -19.00 -8.85
C LYS A 24 11.13 -17.95 -9.53
N GLU A 25 9.89 -18.26 -9.92
CA GLU A 25 8.96 -17.28 -10.50
C GLU A 25 8.57 -16.21 -9.47
N LYS A 26 8.44 -16.58 -8.18
CA LYS A 26 8.28 -15.62 -7.09
C LYS A 26 9.51 -14.75 -6.91
N GLU A 27 10.71 -15.32 -6.98
CA GLU A 27 11.98 -14.61 -6.81
C GLU A 27 12.25 -13.64 -7.99
N GLU A 28 11.95 -14.04 -9.23
CA GLU A 28 11.99 -13.14 -10.41
C GLU A 28 10.88 -12.09 -10.40
N SER A 29 9.68 -12.39 -9.90
CA SER A 29 8.63 -11.37 -9.68
C SER A 29 8.94 -10.42 -8.52
N SER A 30 9.77 -10.86 -7.56
CA SER A 30 10.21 -10.06 -6.41
C SER A 30 11.28 -9.02 -6.79
N MET A 31 11.90 -9.17 -7.96
CA MET A 31 12.84 -8.20 -8.53
C MET A 31 12.11 -6.99 -9.13
N GLN A 32 11.27 -6.31 -8.34
CA GLN A 32 11.11 -4.83 -8.30
C GLN A 32 9.86 -4.31 -7.54
N ALA A 33 9.09 -5.15 -6.84
CA ALA A 33 7.99 -4.66 -6.00
C ALA A 33 8.53 -3.75 -4.87
N GLU A 34 7.91 -2.59 -4.68
CA GLU A 34 8.21 -1.69 -3.55
C GLU A 34 6.97 -0.90 -3.16
N LEU A 35 6.91 -0.48 -1.89
CA LEU A 35 5.84 0.34 -1.37
C LEU A 35 6.34 1.71 -0.91
N ILE A 36 5.76 2.77 -1.45
CA ILE A 36 5.95 4.13 -0.94
C ILE A 36 4.68 4.54 -0.18
N ILE A 37 4.83 4.87 1.09
CA ILE A 37 3.75 5.33 1.97
C ILE A 37 3.86 6.84 2.09
N LEU A 38 2.96 7.58 1.46
CA LEU A 38 2.86 9.03 1.59
C LEU A 38 1.83 9.38 2.65
N ARG A 39 2.27 10.10 3.68
CA ARG A 39 1.41 10.63 4.73
C ARG A 39 1.47 12.14 4.79
N GLY A 40 0.38 12.79 5.18
CA GLY A 40 0.32 14.25 5.28
C GLY A 40 -1.09 14.79 5.16
N LEU A 41 -1.31 15.99 5.68
CA LEU A 41 -2.64 16.63 5.68
C LEU A 41 -3.18 16.85 4.25
N PRO A 42 -4.50 16.97 4.07
CA PRO A 42 -5.05 17.43 2.79
C PRO A 42 -4.37 18.72 2.35
N GLY A 43 -3.94 18.78 1.08
CA GLY A 43 -3.16 19.90 0.56
C GLY A 43 -1.65 19.81 0.81
N SER A 44 -1.12 18.74 1.41
CA SER A 44 0.33 18.64 1.67
C SER A 44 1.20 18.18 0.50
N GLY A 45 0.64 18.05 -0.71
CA GLY A 45 1.40 17.70 -1.91
C GLY A 45 1.59 16.19 -2.15
N LYS A 46 0.97 15.31 -1.36
CA LYS A 46 1.08 13.84 -1.51
C LYS A 46 0.86 13.36 -2.95
N SER A 47 -0.27 13.72 -3.55
CA SER A 47 -0.63 13.25 -4.89
C SER A 47 0.24 13.91 -5.98
N THR A 48 0.83 15.07 -5.70
CA THR A 48 1.84 15.71 -6.57
C THR A 48 3.15 14.92 -6.52
N LEU A 49 3.67 14.68 -5.31
CA LEU A 49 4.88 13.88 -5.10
C LEU A 49 4.76 12.48 -5.70
N ALA A 50 3.61 11.82 -5.53
CA ALA A 50 3.36 10.51 -6.13
C ALA A 50 3.53 10.53 -7.66
N ARG A 51 3.00 11.56 -8.33
CA ARG A 51 3.05 11.66 -9.80
C ARG A 51 4.42 12.09 -10.32
N GLU A 52 5.09 12.99 -9.62
CA GLU A 52 6.37 13.56 -10.06
C GLU A 52 7.56 12.65 -9.76
N ALA A 53 7.65 12.13 -8.53
CA ALA A 53 8.78 11.30 -8.10
C ALA A 53 8.60 9.81 -8.41
N TYR A 54 7.35 9.35 -8.54
CA TYR A 54 7.00 7.94 -8.72
C TYR A 54 6.05 7.69 -9.91
N PRO A 55 6.36 8.20 -11.12
CA PRO A 55 5.45 8.15 -12.27
C PRO A 55 5.14 6.74 -12.77
N SER A 56 5.98 5.75 -12.44
CA SER A 56 5.79 4.35 -12.80
C SER A 56 5.10 3.52 -11.71
N HIS A 57 4.78 4.12 -10.56
CA HIS A 57 4.10 3.45 -9.45
C HIS A 57 2.59 3.59 -9.60
N ILE A 58 1.88 2.54 -9.19
CA ILE A 58 0.42 2.58 -9.11
C ILE A 58 0.05 3.36 -7.84
N LEU A 59 -0.60 4.50 -8.01
CA LEU A 59 -1.11 5.32 -6.91
C LEU A 59 -2.44 4.76 -6.39
N ILE A 60 -2.52 4.56 -5.07
CA ILE A 60 -3.72 4.18 -4.34
C ILE A 60 -4.03 5.27 -3.31
N GLU A 61 -5.20 5.89 -3.41
CA GLU A 61 -5.71 6.86 -2.44
C GLU A 61 -6.95 6.26 -1.76
N ALA A 62 -7.09 6.40 -0.43
CA ALA A 62 -8.28 5.93 0.27
C ALA A 62 -9.51 6.79 -0.03
N ASP A 63 -9.30 8.03 -0.47
CA ASP A 63 -10.37 8.92 -0.91
C ASP A 63 -11.10 8.37 -2.15
N ASP A 64 -10.43 7.57 -2.99
CA ASP A 64 -11.04 6.88 -4.14
C ASP A 64 -12.25 6.04 -3.75
N PHE A 65 -12.26 5.49 -2.52
CA PHE A 65 -13.37 4.70 -2.00
C PHE A 65 -14.68 5.51 -1.90
N PHE A 66 -14.58 6.83 -1.71
CA PHE A 66 -15.73 7.71 -1.53
C PHE A 66 -16.23 8.33 -2.84
N TYR A 67 -15.58 8.05 -3.97
CA TYR A 67 -16.09 8.47 -5.27
C TYR A 67 -17.13 7.47 -5.79
N LEU A 68 -18.32 7.97 -6.08
CA LEU A 68 -19.38 7.22 -6.74
C LEU A 68 -19.05 7.01 -8.23
N PRO A 69 -19.66 6.02 -8.92
CA PRO A 69 -19.41 5.77 -10.35
C PRO A 69 -19.66 6.97 -11.27
N ASN A 70 -20.49 7.91 -10.83
CA ASN A 70 -20.76 9.16 -11.54
C ASN A 70 -19.74 10.28 -11.24
N GLY A 71 -18.63 9.97 -10.54
CA GLY A 71 -17.58 10.92 -10.16
C GLY A 71 -17.90 11.79 -8.93
N THR A 72 -19.05 11.60 -8.27
CA THR A 72 -19.43 12.40 -7.10
C THR A 72 -18.71 11.91 -5.84
N TYR A 73 -18.07 12.82 -5.10
CA TYR A 73 -17.46 12.52 -3.80
C TYR A 73 -18.51 12.47 -2.68
N ALA A 74 -18.62 11.35 -1.99
CA ALA A 74 -19.60 11.08 -0.95
C ALA A 74 -18.93 10.54 0.33
N PHE A 75 -18.20 11.40 1.04
CA PHE A 75 -17.55 11.01 2.29
C PHE A 75 -18.54 10.61 3.37
N ASN A 76 -18.31 9.45 4.00
CA ASN A 76 -19.04 9.05 5.19
C ASN A 76 -18.08 8.37 6.18
N PRO A 77 -17.88 8.96 7.38
CA PRO A 77 -16.89 8.49 8.35
C PRO A 77 -17.17 7.07 8.86
N ARG A 78 -18.42 6.57 8.77
CA ARG A 78 -18.77 5.19 9.14
C ARG A 78 -18.08 4.15 8.26
N TYR A 79 -17.74 4.52 7.02
CA TYR A 79 -17.03 3.65 6.09
C TYR A 79 -15.52 3.83 6.10
N LEU A 80 -14.96 4.74 6.92
CA LEU A 80 -13.52 5.02 6.92
C LEU A 80 -12.69 3.75 7.21
N ARG A 81 -13.13 2.90 8.14
CA ARG A 81 -12.46 1.62 8.42
C ARG A 81 -12.47 0.68 7.22
N ILE A 82 -13.56 0.67 6.46
CA ILE A 82 -13.72 -0.18 5.27
C ILE A 82 -12.90 0.39 4.10
N ALA A 83 -12.85 1.72 3.95
CA ALA A 83 -11.99 2.39 2.98
C ALA A 83 -10.52 2.01 3.20
N HIS A 84 -10.02 2.13 4.43
CA HIS A 84 -8.65 1.72 4.75
C HIS A 84 -8.38 0.23 4.51
N ALA A 85 -9.32 -0.65 4.88
CA ALA A 85 -9.18 -2.09 4.63
C ALA A 85 -9.12 -2.41 3.13
N THR A 86 -9.95 -1.72 2.32
CA THR A 86 -9.97 -1.86 0.87
C THR A 86 -8.65 -1.37 0.26
N SER A 87 -8.15 -0.22 0.70
CA SER A 87 -6.85 0.30 0.25
C SER A 87 -5.72 -0.66 0.60
N LEU A 88 -5.70 -1.22 1.81
CA LEU A 88 -4.70 -2.22 2.20
C LEU A 88 -4.77 -3.45 1.30
N ALA A 89 -5.94 -4.05 1.13
CA ALA A 89 -6.10 -5.24 0.30
C ALA A 89 -5.66 -5.01 -1.17
N ARG A 90 -5.93 -3.83 -1.74
CA ARG A 90 -5.45 -3.47 -3.08
C ARG A 90 -3.94 -3.35 -3.13
N VAL A 91 -3.32 -2.72 -2.14
CA VAL A 91 -1.85 -2.61 -2.06
C VAL A 91 -1.21 -3.99 -1.91
N GLU A 92 -1.73 -4.84 -1.02
CA GLU A 92 -1.24 -6.22 -0.85
C GLU A 92 -1.30 -6.99 -2.16
N PHE A 93 -2.43 -6.93 -2.87
CA PHE A 93 -2.61 -7.57 -4.17
C PHE A 93 -1.57 -7.08 -5.18
N LEU A 94 -1.39 -5.76 -5.32
CA LEU A 94 -0.43 -5.19 -6.28
C LEU A 94 1.00 -5.62 -5.98
N LEU A 95 1.41 -5.51 -4.71
CA LEU A 95 2.75 -5.88 -4.28
C LEU A 95 3.06 -7.36 -4.50
N LEU A 96 2.11 -8.27 -4.24
CA LEU A 96 2.27 -9.71 -4.50
C LEU A 96 2.35 -10.07 -5.98
N ASN A 97 1.83 -9.21 -6.86
CA ASN A 97 1.93 -9.37 -8.30
C ASN A 97 3.15 -8.63 -8.90
N GLY A 98 4.09 -8.17 -8.06
CA GLY A 98 5.33 -7.55 -8.52
C GLY A 98 5.22 -6.05 -8.84
N TYR A 99 4.08 -5.41 -8.58
CA TYR A 99 3.89 -4.00 -8.91
C TYR A 99 4.49 -3.06 -7.87
N ARG A 100 5.07 -1.97 -8.36
CA ARG A 100 5.47 -0.82 -7.55
C ARG A 100 4.25 0.02 -7.21
N THR A 101 4.09 0.33 -5.94
CA THR A 101 2.85 0.94 -5.44
C THR A 101 3.16 2.14 -4.56
N VAL A 102 2.39 3.21 -4.73
CA VAL A 102 2.36 4.36 -3.83
C VAL A 102 1.00 4.37 -3.16
N VAL A 103 0.96 4.44 -1.83
CA VAL A 103 -0.28 4.68 -1.09
C VAL A 103 -0.22 6.07 -0.47
N ALA A 104 -1.17 6.94 -0.84
CA ALA A 104 -1.24 8.31 -0.35
C ALA A 104 -2.52 8.54 0.45
N ASN A 105 -2.38 8.69 1.76
CA ASN A 105 -3.49 8.96 2.68
C ASN A 105 -3.08 10.01 3.71
N THR A 106 -4.04 10.51 4.50
CA THR A 106 -3.70 11.41 5.60
C THR A 106 -2.80 10.72 6.62
N PHE A 107 -3.07 9.44 6.92
CA PHE A 107 -2.32 8.61 7.87
C PHE A 107 -1.98 9.40 9.14
N THR A 108 -3.00 9.87 9.84
CA THR A 108 -2.83 10.71 11.04
C THR A 108 -2.26 9.89 12.21
N ARG A 109 -2.61 8.60 12.26
CA ARG A 109 -2.22 7.70 13.35
C ARG A 109 -1.32 6.57 12.84
N LEU A 110 -0.34 6.18 13.66
CA LEU A 110 0.62 5.14 13.30
C LEU A 110 -0.06 3.82 12.93
N TRP A 111 -1.10 3.44 13.68
CA TRP A 111 -1.84 2.20 13.42
C TRP A 111 -2.46 2.13 12.03
N GLU A 112 -2.64 3.26 11.33
CA GLU A 112 -3.31 3.29 10.02
C GLU A 112 -2.39 2.75 8.92
N PHE A 113 -1.07 2.88 9.09
CA PHE A 113 -0.08 2.40 8.12
C PHE A 113 0.79 1.24 8.63
N LEU A 114 0.76 0.91 9.93
CA LEU A 114 1.44 -0.27 10.48
C LEU A 114 1.10 -1.60 9.76
N PRO A 115 -0.15 -1.86 9.32
CA PRO A 115 -0.47 -3.06 8.57
C PRO A 115 0.33 -3.18 7.26
N TYR A 116 0.57 -2.06 6.57
CA TYR A 116 1.35 -2.02 5.33
C TYR A 116 2.81 -2.36 5.60
N ILE A 117 3.40 -1.74 6.64
CA ILE A 117 4.77 -2.05 7.07
C ILE A 117 4.91 -3.54 7.42
N THR A 118 3.98 -4.05 8.22
CA THR A 118 3.97 -5.46 8.64
C THR A 118 3.89 -6.40 7.45
N PHE A 119 3.04 -6.08 6.48
CA PHE A 119 2.91 -6.83 5.23
C PHE A 119 4.22 -6.82 4.43
N CYS A 120 4.79 -5.64 4.18
CA CYS A 120 6.04 -5.50 3.46
C CYS A 120 7.19 -6.26 4.15
N SER A 121 7.35 -6.12 5.47
CA SER A 121 8.37 -6.85 6.23
C SER A 121 8.19 -8.37 6.15
N LYS A 122 6.95 -8.88 6.24
CA LYS A 122 6.65 -10.31 6.14
C LYS A 122 7.02 -10.88 4.77
N HIS A 123 6.82 -10.11 3.71
CA HIS A 123 7.06 -10.50 2.33
C HIS A 123 8.42 -10.04 1.79
N GLN A 124 9.28 -9.45 2.65
CA GLN A 124 10.59 -8.91 2.29
C GLN A 124 10.55 -7.87 1.16
N ILE A 125 9.45 -7.12 1.10
CA ILE A 125 9.23 -6.07 0.12
C ILE A 125 9.80 -4.76 0.69
N PRO A 126 10.67 -4.04 -0.05
CA PRO A 126 11.18 -2.75 0.38
C PRO A 126 10.04 -1.73 0.51
N PHE A 127 10.11 -0.90 1.54
CA PHE A 127 9.14 0.18 1.75
C PHE A 127 9.81 1.45 2.26
N ARG A 128 9.19 2.60 1.98
CA ARG A 128 9.57 3.92 2.51
C ARG A 128 8.34 4.65 3.02
N VAL A 129 8.51 5.41 4.10
CA VAL A 129 7.47 6.28 4.65
C VAL A 129 7.92 7.73 4.47
N ILE A 130 7.11 8.51 3.77
CA ILE A 130 7.39 9.92 3.49
C ILE A 130 6.26 10.77 4.06
N HIS A 131 6.62 11.69 4.94
CA HIS A 131 5.74 12.71 5.47
C HIS A 131 5.83 13.96 4.61
N CYS A 132 4.77 14.22 3.86
CA CYS A 132 4.60 15.42 3.07
C CYS A 132 4.07 16.56 3.95
N THR A 133 4.86 17.62 4.11
CA THR A 133 4.58 18.77 4.99
C THR A 133 4.22 20.05 4.25
N GLY A 134 4.09 20.01 2.92
CA GLY A 134 3.79 21.19 2.12
C GLY A 134 2.47 21.86 2.47
N GLU A 135 2.33 23.11 2.03
CA GLU A 135 1.14 23.94 2.25
C GLU A 135 0.56 24.38 0.92
N TYR A 136 -0.03 23.44 0.17
CA TYR A 136 -0.67 23.72 -1.11
C TYR A 136 -2.17 23.96 -0.93
N ARG A 137 -2.77 24.67 -1.90
CA ARG A 137 -4.20 24.99 -1.90
C ARG A 137 -5.01 23.71 -1.86
N ASN A 138 -5.77 23.52 -0.77
CA ASN A 138 -6.63 22.36 -0.62
C ASN A 138 -7.79 22.43 -1.64
N ASN A 139 -7.80 21.51 -2.60
CA ASN A 139 -8.80 21.48 -3.66
C ASN A 139 -10.09 20.73 -3.26
N HIS A 140 -10.14 20.16 -2.04
CA HIS A 140 -11.21 19.25 -1.61
C HIS A 140 -12.24 19.87 -0.64
N ASN A 141 -12.26 21.20 -0.48
CA ASN A 141 -13.20 21.90 0.42
C ASN A 141 -13.31 21.27 1.82
N VAL A 142 -12.23 20.65 2.31
CA VAL A 142 -12.23 20.03 3.64
C VAL A 142 -12.39 21.15 4.68
N PRO A 143 -13.40 21.09 5.56
CA PRO A 143 -13.62 22.14 6.55
C PRO A 143 -12.38 22.36 7.41
N PRO A 144 -12.00 23.61 7.74
CA PRO A 144 -10.85 23.91 8.59
C PRO A 144 -10.84 23.15 9.92
N GLU A 145 -12.01 22.94 10.52
CA GLU A 145 -12.16 22.15 11.74
C GLU A 145 -11.76 20.68 11.57
N ALA A 146 -12.03 20.09 10.40
CA ALA A 146 -11.60 18.73 10.11
C ALA A 146 -10.08 18.65 9.96
N ILE A 147 -9.46 19.67 9.36
CA ILE A 147 -7.99 19.79 9.27
C ILE A 147 -7.39 19.91 10.67
N GLN A 148 -7.97 20.73 11.54
CA GLN A 148 -7.50 20.86 12.92
C GLN A 148 -7.62 19.54 13.69
N ARG A 149 -8.74 18.83 13.58
CA ARG A 149 -8.90 17.49 14.18
C ARG A 149 -7.87 16.47 13.65
N MET A 150 -7.44 16.59 12.40
CA MET A 150 -6.37 15.74 11.84
C MET A 150 -5.00 16.12 12.42
N LYS A 151 -4.71 17.42 12.58
CA LYS A 151 -3.49 17.92 13.25
C LYS A 151 -3.41 17.43 14.70
N ASP A 152 -4.48 17.54 15.45
CA ASP A 152 -4.52 17.19 16.88
C ASP A 152 -4.29 15.68 17.12
N ARG A 153 -4.53 14.85 16.10
CA ARG A 153 -4.38 13.39 16.18
C ARG A 153 -3.07 12.89 15.57
N TRP A 154 -2.20 13.80 15.13
CA TRP A 154 -0.99 13.45 14.42
C TRP A 154 0.01 12.71 15.32
N ASN A 155 0.54 11.59 14.83
CA ASN A 155 1.62 10.87 15.48
C ASN A 155 2.85 10.79 14.59
N THR A 156 3.99 11.24 15.10
CA THR A 156 5.28 11.18 14.41
C THR A 156 5.81 9.75 14.36
N TYR A 157 6.31 9.33 13.20
CA TYR A 157 7.01 8.06 13.03
C TYR A 157 8.51 8.31 12.95
N LYS A 158 9.33 7.66 13.78
CA LYS A 158 10.78 7.93 13.85
C LYS A 158 11.56 7.57 12.57
N GLY A 159 10.99 6.76 11.68
CA GLY A 159 11.61 6.33 10.43
C GLY A 159 11.00 6.98 9.18
N GLU A 160 10.27 8.09 9.32
CA GLU A 160 9.73 8.81 8.16
C GLU A 160 10.75 9.80 7.58
N GLU A 161 10.85 9.82 6.26
CA GLU A 161 11.51 10.91 5.53
C GLU A 161 10.54 12.10 5.45
N THR A 162 11.06 13.33 5.36
CA THR A 162 10.21 14.53 5.23
C THR A 162 10.33 15.10 3.83
N TYR A 163 9.20 15.44 3.23
CA TYR A 163 9.12 16.11 1.93
C TYR A 163 8.35 17.44 2.07
N PRO A 164 9.01 18.59 1.81
CA PRO A 164 8.38 19.91 1.92
C PRO A 164 7.38 20.20 0.80
#